data_AF-A0A534P718-F1
#
_entry.id   AF-A0A534P718-F1
#
_cell.length_a   1.000
_cell.length_b   1.000
_cell.length_c   1.000
_cell.angle_alpha   90.00
_cell.angle_beta   90.00
_cell.angle_gamma   90.00
#
_symmetry.space_group_name_H-M   'P 1'
#
loop_
_entity.id
_entity.type
_entity.pdbx_description
1 polymer ?
#
loop_
_entity_poly.entity_id
_entity_poly.type
_entity_poly.pdbx_seq_one_letter_code
_entity_poly.pdbx_strand_id
1 'polypeptide(L)'
;EHLNRDSSHLTQAQAIFLDGHFVIEHTARNRSGRFFNFNGTAGVWRRETIEDAGGWQHDTLTEDLDLSYRAQLEGWRFVYLPFIMALGIGLCVNQAKAVLEALVGHETGFTRTPKMGISGRDRSWISKRYRAMTSLQPLLELALGAYLTSAIYFALDKGVWFSLPFLVLFQFGFFYVGVMSLLQGRLAILVRLLRRSSPTTAPAVE
;
A
#
# COMPACT_ATOMS: atom_id res chain seq x y z
N GLU A 1 14.38 16.59 -10.47
CA GLU A 1 14.54 17.58 -11.55
C GLU A 1 15.33 16.92 -12.68
N HIS A 2 14.74 16.81 -13.89
CA HIS A 2 15.37 16.11 -15.01
C HIS A 2 16.34 17.05 -15.72
N LEU A 3 17.63 16.95 -15.40
CA LEU A 3 18.73 17.81 -15.88
C LEU A 3 18.85 17.97 -17.41
N ASN A 4 18.17 17.13 -18.21
CA ASN A 4 18.28 17.07 -19.67
C ASN A 4 16.91 17.00 -20.39
N ARG A 5 15.84 17.54 -19.80
CA ARG A 5 14.48 17.46 -20.37
C ARG A 5 14.39 18.01 -21.81
N ASP A 6 15.16 19.05 -22.10
CA ASP A 6 15.08 19.79 -23.36
C ASP A 6 16.24 19.49 -24.32
N SER A 7 17.07 18.49 -24.02
CA SER A 7 18.28 18.21 -24.81
C SER A 7 18.02 17.49 -26.14
N SER A 8 16.89 16.79 -26.28
CA SER A 8 16.56 15.99 -27.45
C SER A 8 15.07 15.60 -27.45
N HIS A 9 14.47 15.41 -28.63
CA HIS A 9 13.12 14.87 -28.75
C HIS A 9 13.00 13.46 -28.14
N LEU A 10 14.10 12.70 -28.05
CA LEU A 10 14.14 11.39 -27.38
C LEU A 10 14.10 11.54 -25.85
N THR A 11 14.82 12.51 -25.27
CA THR A 11 14.79 12.79 -23.82
C THR A 11 13.48 13.47 -23.41
N GLN A 12 12.87 14.25 -24.29
CA GLN A 12 11.53 14.81 -24.09
C GLN A 12 10.45 13.73 -24.17
N ALA A 13 10.54 12.81 -25.14
CA ALA A 13 9.68 11.63 -25.21
C ALA A 13 9.89 10.70 -24.01
N GLN A 14 11.14 10.47 -23.56
CA GLN A 14 11.44 9.73 -22.33
C GLN A 14 10.89 10.43 -21.09
N ALA A 15 10.99 11.76 -21.00
CA ALA A 15 10.42 12.53 -19.88
C ALA A 15 8.90 12.45 -19.86
N ILE A 16 8.22 12.51 -21.01
CA ILE A 16 6.78 12.28 -21.13
C ILE A 16 6.43 10.82 -20.77
N PHE A 17 7.26 9.86 -21.19
CA PHE A 17 7.09 8.45 -20.85
C PHE A 17 7.26 8.21 -19.35
N LEU A 18 8.23 8.85 -18.68
CA LEU A 18 8.47 8.77 -17.23
C LEU A 18 7.39 9.50 -16.42
N ASP A 19 6.97 10.69 -16.84
CA ASP A 19 5.99 11.54 -16.14
C ASP A 19 4.56 10.95 -16.20
N GLY A 20 4.24 10.16 -17.23
CA GLY A 20 2.95 9.49 -17.41
C GLY A 20 2.93 7.99 -17.12
N HIS A 21 4.11 7.35 -16.94
CA HIS A 21 4.25 5.89 -17.03
C HIS A 21 3.29 5.14 -16.10
N PHE A 22 3.31 5.44 -14.80
CA PHE A 22 2.66 4.56 -13.84
C PHE A 22 1.13 4.64 -13.81
N VAL A 23 0.54 5.80 -14.14
CA VAL A 23 -0.92 5.96 -14.10
C VAL A 23 -1.52 5.76 -15.49
N ILE A 24 -0.86 6.28 -16.53
CA ILE A 24 -1.36 6.18 -17.91
C ILE A 24 -1.10 4.78 -18.46
N GLU A 25 0.07 4.18 -18.28
CA GLU A 25 0.36 2.85 -18.84
C GLU A 25 -0.53 1.79 -18.21
N HIS A 26 -0.68 1.80 -16.89
CA HIS A 26 -1.52 0.86 -16.16
C HIS A 26 -3.01 1.03 -16.48
N THR A 27 -3.50 2.28 -16.51
CA THR A 27 -4.90 2.57 -16.87
C THR A 27 -5.16 2.30 -18.36
N ALA A 28 -4.23 2.65 -19.25
CA ALA A 28 -4.36 2.45 -20.69
C ALA A 28 -4.18 1.00 -21.12
N ARG A 29 -3.27 0.23 -20.51
CA ARG A 29 -3.13 -1.21 -20.75
C ARG A 29 -4.37 -1.96 -20.28
N ASN A 30 -4.86 -1.64 -19.08
CA ASN A 30 -6.12 -2.18 -18.58
C ASN A 30 -7.30 -1.90 -19.55
N ARG A 31 -7.46 -0.63 -19.96
CA ARG A 31 -8.54 -0.22 -20.89
C ARG A 31 -8.37 -0.74 -22.32
N SER A 32 -7.16 -1.09 -22.73
CA SER A 32 -6.89 -1.64 -24.07
C SER A 32 -6.83 -3.18 -24.12
N GLY A 33 -7.15 -3.86 -23.01
CA GLY A 33 -7.12 -5.33 -22.94
C GLY A 33 -5.70 -5.92 -23.06
N ARG A 34 -4.67 -5.11 -22.82
CA ARG A 34 -3.27 -5.53 -22.86
C ARG A 34 -2.83 -6.02 -21.48
N PHE A 35 -1.87 -6.94 -21.47
CA PHE A 35 -1.33 -7.46 -20.21
C PHE A 35 -0.86 -6.35 -19.28
N PHE A 36 -1.28 -6.46 -18.03
CA PHE A 36 -1.00 -5.54 -16.94
C PHE A 36 -0.07 -6.21 -15.94
N ASN A 37 0.92 -5.46 -15.45
CA ASN A 37 1.93 -5.98 -14.53
C ASN A 37 1.59 -5.60 -13.10
N PHE A 38 1.63 -6.58 -12.19
CA PHE A 38 1.59 -6.31 -10.76
C PHE A 38 3.02 -6.04 -10.26
N ASN A 39 3.31 -4.80 -9.88
CA ASN A 39 4.63 -4.36 -9.39
C ASN A 39 4.82 -4.62 -7.88
N GLY A 40 4.25 -5.72 -7.36
CA GLY A 40 4.59 -6.24 -6.04
C GLY A 40 4.03 -5.53 -4.81
N THR A 41 3.38 -4.37 -4.94
CA THR A 41 2.77 -3.64 -3.80
C THR A 41 1.47 -2.94 -4.21
N ALA A 42 0.62 -2.64 -3.22
CA ALA A 42 -0.64 -1.92 -3.40
C ALA A 42 -1.57 -2.59 -4.44
N GLY A 43 -1.81 -3.89 -4.27
CA GLY A 43 -2.83 -4.62 -5.02
C GLY A 43 -3.47 -5.70 -4.16
N VAL A 44 -4.65 -6.13 -4.58
CA VAL A 44 -5.44 -7.16 -3.90
C VAL A 44 -5.64 -8.31 -4.87
N TRP A 45 -5.28 -9.50 -4.42
CA TRP A 45 -5.46 -10.74 -5.17
C TRP A 45 -6.60 -11.56 -4.61
N ARG A 46 -7.42 -12.14 -5.48
CA ARG A 46 -8.29 -13.24 -5.06
C ARG A 46 -7.41 -14.47 -4.83
N ARG A 47 -7.74 -15.24 -3.79
CA ARG A 47 -7.02 -16.48 -3.48
C ARG A 47 -7.07 -17.45 -4.67
N GLU A 48 -8.26 -17.64 -5.23
CA GLU A 48 -8.51 -18.50 -6.39
C GLU A 48 -7.60 -18.14 -7.58
N THR A 49 -7.45 -16.84 -7.89
CA THR A 49 -6.52 -16.40 -8.95
C THR A 49 -5.07 -16.83 -8.72
N ILE A 50 -4.62 -16.83 -7.46
CA ILE A 50 -3.26 -17.28 -7.13
C ILE A 50 -3.14 -18.80 -7.29
N GLU A 51 -4.17 -19.52 -6.86
CA GLU A 51 -4.22 -20.99 -6.93
C GLU A 51 -4.27 -21.46 -8.39
N ASP A 52 -5.17 -20.89 -9.22
CA ASP A 52 -5.32 -21.20 -10.64
C ASP A 52 -4.05 -20.91 -11.44
N ALA A 53 -3.38 -19.79 -11.13
CA ALA A 53 -2.16 -19.43 -11.82
C ALA A 53 -0.99 -20.37 -11.48
N GLY A 54 -1.10 -21.23 -10.46
CA GLY A 54 -0.03 -22.13 -10.00
C GLY A 54 0.83 -21.58 -8.85
N GLY A 55 0.35 -20.56 -8.14
CA GLY A 55 0.98 -20.04 -6.93
C GLY A 55 2.21 -19.15 -7.17
N TRP A 56 2.87 -18.77 -6.06
CA TRP A 56 4.09 -17.95 -6.07
C TRP A 56 5.32 -18.80 -6.35
N GLN A 57 6.05 -18.48 -7.42
CA GLN A 57 7.25 -19.19 -7.83
C GLN A 57 8.50 -18.49 -7.26
N HIS A 58 9.42 -19.27 -6.71
CA HIS A 58 10.57 -18.76 -5.91
C HIS A 58 11.86 -18.65 -6.74
N ASP A 59 11.82 -19.21 -7.95
CA ASP A 59 12.90 -19.29 -8.92
C ASP A 59 12.98 -18.06 -9.84
N THR A 60 11.99 -17.18 -9.79
CA THR A 60 11.99 -15.91 -10.54
C THR A 60 12.32 -14.73 -9.61
N LEU A 61 13.13 -13.79 -10.09
CA LEU A 61 13.47 -12.56 -9.35
C LEU A 61 12.28 -11.57 -9.26
N THR A 62 11.30 -11.74 -10.15
CA THR A 62 10.10 -10.90 -10.29
C THR A 62 8.87 -11.79 -10.20
N GLU A 63 8.69 -12.44 -9.05
CA GLU A 63 7.64 -13.45 -8.85
C GLU A 63 6.22 -12.90 -8.93
N ASP A 64 6.08 -11.61 -8.66
CA ASP A 64 4.87 -10.82 -8.81
C ASP A 64 4.50 -10.60 -10.28
N LEU A 65 5.48 -10.24 -11.11
CA LEU A 65 5.33 -10.07 -12.54
C LEU A 65 4.99 -11.39 -13.22
N ASP A 66 5.71 -12.47 -12.89
CA ASP A 66 5.46 -13.80 -13.42
C ASP A 66 4.02 -14.28 -13.09
N LEU A 67 3.61 -14.15 -11.82
CA LEU A 67 2.25 -14.48 -11.40
C LEU A 67 1.19 -13.64 -12.13
N SER A 68 1.47 -12.37 -12.41
CA SER A 68 0.59 -11.47 -13.18
C SER A 68 0.30 -12.01 -14.57
N TYR A 69 1.35 -12.49 -15.26
CA TYR A 69 1.19 -12.99 -16.62
C TYR A 69 0.52 -14.36 -16.63
N ARG A 70 0.92 -15.29 -15.74
CA ARG A 70 0.25 -16.60 -15.62
C ARG A 70 -1.25 -16.45 -15.35
N ALA A 71 -1.64 -15.60 -14.41
CA ALA A 71 -3.06 -15.34 -14.13
C ALA A 71 -3.81 -14.80 -15.36
N GLN A 72 -3.21 -13.88 -16.12
CA GLN A 72 -3.84 -13.32 -17.32
C GLN A 72 -3.91 -14.33 -18.49
N LEU A 73 -2.96 -15.26 -18.57
CA LEU A 73 -3.01 -16.38 -19.53
C LEU A 73 -4.13 -17.37 -19.19
N GLU A 74 -4.41 -17.58 -17.91
CA GLU A 74 -5.57 -18.34 -17.40
C GLU A 74 -6.90 -17.56 -17.53
N GLY A 75 -6.90 -16.39 -18.18
CA GLY A 75 -8.09 -15.61 -18.49
C GLY A 75 -8.53 -14.63 -17.40
N TRP A 76 -7.77 -14.51 -16.30
CA TRP A 76 -8.08 -13.53 -15.24
C TRP A 76 -7.84 -12.09 -15.72
N ARG A 77 -8.75 -11.19 -15.34
CA ARG A 77 -8.68 -9.77 -15.70
C ARG A 77 -8.32 -8.92 -14.49
N PHE A 78 -7.31 -8.08 -14.67
CA PHE A 78 -6.85 -7.15 -13.66
C PHE A 78 -7.66 -5.86 -13.76
N VAL A 79 -7.98 -5.25 -12.63
CA VAL A 79 -8.73 -3.98 -12.57
C VAL A 79 -7.88 -2.96 -11.83
N TYR A 80 -7.57 -1.86 -12.51
CA TYR A 80 -6.86 -0.74 -11.91
C TYR A 80 -7.85 0.19 -11.19
N LEU A 81 -7.71 0.29 -9.87
CA LEU A 81 -8.55 1.13 -9.03
C LEU A 81 -7.69 2.25 -8.42
N PRO A 82 -7.94 3.54 -8.74
CA PRO A 82 -7.17 4.67 -8.20
C PRO A 82 -7.14 4.71 -6.67
N PHE A 83 -8.20 4.24 -6.01
CA PHE A 83 -8.26 4.16 -4.55
C PHE A 83 -7.19 3.24 -3.96
N ILE A 84 -6.88 2.12 -4.63
CA ILE A 84 -5.84 1.19 -4.19
C ILE A 84 -4.46 1.87 -4.26
N MET A 85 -4.23 2.71 -5.27
CA MET A 85 -3.03 3.54 -5.35
C MET A 85 -2.96 4.54 -4.19
N ALA A 86 -4.06 5.20 -3.84
CA ALA A 86 -4.11 6.11 -2.69
C ALA A 86 -3.76 5.39 -1.37
N LEU A 87 -4.23 4.15 -1.19
CA LEU A 87 -3.83 3.33 -0.04
C LEU A 87 -2.33 3.04 -0.05
N GLY A 88 -1.77 2.65 -1.21
CA GLY A 88 -0.34 2.42 -1.37
C GLY A 88 0.50 3.65 -1.01
N ILE A 89 0.05 4.83 -1.43
CA ILE A 89 0.68 6.11 -1.09
C ILE A 89 0.65 6.33 0.43
N GLY A 90 -0.50 6.14 1.09
CA GLY A 90 -0.62 6.36 2.53
C GLY A 90 0.28 5.43 3.38
N LEU A 91 0.62 4.24 2.86
CA LEU A 91 1.56 3.32 3.52
C LEU A 91 3.03 3.77 3.44
N CYS A 92 3.37 4.79 2.63
CA CYS A 92 4.75 5.18 2.39
C CYS A 92 5.50 5.61 3.66
N VAL A 93 4.80 6.20 4.64
CA VAL A 93 5.40 6.62 5.92
C VAL A 93 5.90 5.41 6.70
N ASN A 94 5.14 4.32 6.70
CA ASN A 94 5.53 3.08 7.35
C ASN A 94 6.75 2.45 6.65
N GLN A 95 6.76 2.49 5.31
CA GLN A 95 7.89 1.98 4.53
C GLN A 95 9.15 2.82 4.75
N ALA A 96 9.03 4.15 4.77
CA ALA A 96 10.14 5.06 5.03
C ALA A 96 10.74 4.84 6.42
N LYS A 97 9.89 4.68 7.43
CA LYS A 97 10.32 4.36 8.80
C LYS A 97 11.14 3.05 8.85
N ALA A 98 10.68 2.00 8.18
CA ALA A 98 11.41 0.73 8.13
C ALA A 98 12.80 0.86 7.48
N VAL A 99 12.91 1.65 6.41
CA VAL A 99 14.21 1.95 5.77
C VAL A 99 15.13 2.73 6.72
N LEU A 100 14.61 3.76 7.39
CA LEU A 100 15.40 4.53 8.37
C LEU A 100 15.87 3.66 9.54
N GLU A 101 15.01 2.79 10.06
CA GLU A 101 15.36 1.83 11.11
C GLU A 101 16.46 0.88 10.65
N ALA A 102 16.39 0.38 9.41
CA ALA A 102 17.43 -0.46 8.84
C ALA A 102 18.78 0.29 8.68
N LEU A 103 18.76 1.55 8.25
CA LEU A 103 19.97 2.37 8.11
C LEU A 103 20.65 2.68 9.45
N VAL A 104 19.87 2.81 10.52
CA VAL A 104 20.38 3.04 11.89
C VAL A 104 20.87 1.72 12.52
N GLY A 105 20.80 0.58 11.81
CA GLY A 105 21.21 -0.72 12.31
C GLY A 105 20.23 -1.32 13.32
N HIS A 106 18.99 -0.84 13.34
CA HIS A 106 17.96 -1.39 14.19
C HIS A 106 17.46 -2.69 13.57
N GLU A 107 17.77 -3.82 14.21
CA GLU A 107 17.29 -5.14 13.77
C GLU A 107 15.78 -5.25 14.02
N THR A 108 15.00 -4.73 13.09
CA THR A 108 13.58 -5.05 13.02
C THR A 108 13.43 -6.48 12.53
N GLY A 109 12.78 -7.33 13.32
CA GLY A 109 12.54 -8.71 12.95
C GLY A 109 11.73 -8.77 11.66
N PHE A 110 12.41 -9.01 10.53
CA PHE A 110 11.77 -9.23 9.24
C PHE A 110 11.04 -10.57 9.28
N THR A 111 9.85 -10.56 9.88
CA THR A 111 8.98 -11.73 9.91
C THR A 111 8.42 -11.84 8.49
N ARG A 112 9.07 -12.67 7.66
CA ARG A 112 8.62 -12.93 6.29
C ARG A 112 7.13 -13.21 6.33
N THR A 113 6.33 -12.42 5.64
CA THR A 113 4.92 -12.76 5.42
C THR A 113 4.94 -14.06 4.63
N PRO A 114 4.37 -15.17 5.12
CA PRO A 114 4.43 -16.43 4.39
C PRO A 114 3.71 -16.24 3.04
N LYS A 115 4.49 -16.20 1.95
CA LYS A 115 3.99 -16.10 0.57
C LYS A 115 3.38 -17.43 0.09
N MET A 116 3.73 -18.53 0.76
CA MET A 116 3.09 -19.82 0.62
C MET A 116 1.81 -19.84 1.43
N GLY A 117 0.72 -20.23 0.75
CA GLY A 117 -0.64 -20.21 1.26
C GLY A 117 -0.75 -20.72 2.69
N ILE A 118 -1.55 -20.02 3.50
CA ILE A 118 -1.88 -20.39 4.86
C ILE A 118 -2.77 -21.64 4.79
N SER A 119 -2.16 -22.82 4.64
CA SER A 119 -2.81 -24.12 4.89
C SER A 119 -2.98 -24.27 6.40
N GLY A 120 -3.94 -23.55 6.94
CA GLY A 120 -4.23 -23.55 8.36
C GLY A 120 -5.39 -22.61 8.64
N ARG A 121 -6.53 -23.17 9.03
CA ARG A 121 -7.74 -22.46 9.46
C ARG A 121 -7.54 -21.80 10.83
N ASP A 122 -6.37 -21.23 11.09
CA ASP A 122 -6.05 -20.63 12.37
C ASP A 122 -6.58 -19.20 12.40
N ARG A 123 -7.74 -19.01 13.04
CA ARG A 123 -8.40 -17.71 13.27
C ARG A 123 -7.62 -16.81 14.25
N SER A 124 -6.35 -17.10 14.53
CA SER A 124 -5.49 -16.35 15.45
C SER A 124 -4.91 -15.06 14.86
N TRP A 125 -5.28 -14.69 13.63
CA TRP A 125 -4.78 -13.45 12.99
C TRP A 125 -5.19 -12.17 13.73
N ILE A 126 -6.31 -12.20 14.46
CA ILE A 126 -6.77 -11.06 15.29
C ILE A 126 -5.89 -10.90 16.55
N SER A 127 -5.25 -11.97 17.04
CA SER A 127 -4.49 -11.95 18.29
C SER A 127 -2.99 -11.66 18.11
N LYS A 128 -2.44 -11.79 16.90
CA LYS A 128 -1.05 -11.44 16.58
C LYS A 128 -0.90 -9.93 16.32
N ARG A 129 -1.12 -9.17 17.39
CA ARG A 129 -0.20 -8.14 17.87
C ARG A 129 0.22 -7.09 16.83
N TYR A 130 -0.75 -6.35 16.32
CA TYR A 130 -0.54 -4.94 15.95
C TYR A 130 -0.04 -4.22 17.21
N ARG A 131 1.19 -3.70 17.16
CA ARG A 131 1.80 -2.90 18.23
C ARG A 131 1.09 -1.55 18.28
N ALA A 132 -0.11 -1.58 18.85
CA ALA A 132 -0.97 -0.43 19.05
C ALA A 132 -0.25 0.60 19.92
N MET A 133 -0.25 1.84 19.41
CA MET A 133 -0.26 3.08 20.17
C MET A 133 1.01 3.44 20.94
N THR A 134 2.04 3.86 20.21
CA THR A 134 2.96 4.91 20.69
C THR A 134 3.80 5.57 19.57
N SER A 135 3.53 5.32 18.30
CA SER A 135 4.24 6.00 17.21
C SER A 135 3.58 7.35 16.92
N LEU A 136 4.37 8.41 16.80
CA LEU A 136 3.96 9.71 16.23
C LEU A 136 3.56 9.61 14.73
N GLN A 137 3.54 8.39 14.19
CA GLN A 137 3.34 8.09 12.79
C GLN A 137 1.95 8.47 12.27
N PRO A 138 0.81 8.14 12.93
CA PRO A 138 -0.50 8.58 12.44
C PRO A 138 -0.64 10.11 12.45
N LEU A 139 0.03 10.80 13.38
CA LEU A 139 0.06 12.26 13.40
C LEU A 139 0.85 12.82 12.22
N LEU A 140 1.98 12.20 11.88
CA LEU A 140 2.77 12.54 10.70
C LEU A 140 1.99 12.31 9.40
N GLU A 141 1.28 11.19 9.29
CA GLU A 141 0.39 10.88 8.15
C GLU A 141 -0.69 11.96 7.99
N LEU A 142 -1.35 12.38 9.08
CA LEU A 142 -2.32 13.48 9.05
C LEU A 142 -1.69 14.84 8.73
N ALA A 143 -0.50 15.11 9.26
CA ALA A 143 0.23 16.35 8.98
C ALA A 143 0.62 16.47 7.50
N LEU A 144 1.04 15.36 6.88
CA LEU A 144 1.29 15.29 5.43
C LEU A 144 0.00 15.52 4.62
N GLY A 145 -1.14 14.95 5.07
CA GLY A 145 -2.44 15.25 4.47
C GLY A 145 -2.83 16.73 4.58
N ALA A 146 -2.59 17.37 5.73
CA ALA A 146 -2.83 18.80 5.93
C ALA A 146 -1.89 19.66 5.06
N TYR A 147 -0.62 19.28 4.94
CA TYR A 147 0.33 19.93 4.02
C TYR A 147 -0.11 19.84 2.56
N LEU A 148 -0.62 18.70 2.12
CA LEU A 148 -1.18 18.58 0.76
C LEU A 148 -2.45 19.42 0.59
N THR A 149 -3.21 19.65 1.65
CA THR A 149 -4.36 20.57 1.61
C THR A 149 -3.91 21.99 1.29
N SER A 150 -2.83 22.47 1.90
CA SER A 150 -2.28 23.80 1.56
C SER A 150 -1.65 23.82 0.16
N ALA A 151 -1.03 22.73 -0.28
CA ALA A 151 -0.53 22.60 -1.65
C ALA A 151 -1.65 22.63 -2.71
N ILE A 152 -2.80 22.01 -2.43
CA ILE A 152 -3.98 22.07 -3.30
C ILE A 152 -4.52 23.50 -3.37
N TYR A 153 -4.63 24.18 -2.22
CA TYR A 153 -5.02 25.59 -2.19
C TYR A 153 -4.09 26.46 -3.03
N PHE A 154 -2.77 26.28 -2.88
CA PHE A 154 -1.77 26.96 -3.69
C PHE A 154 -1.89 26.64 -5.19
N ALA A 155 -2.11 25.37 -5.54
CA ALA A 155 -2.30 24.95 -6.93
C ALA A 155 -3.55 25.57 -7.57
N LEU A 156 -4.63 25.74 -6.79
CA LEU A 156 -5.85 26.44 -7.24
C LEU A 156 -5.59 27.93 -7.47
N ASP A 157 -4.91 28.60 -6.53
CA ASP A 157 -4.54 30.03 -6.65
C ASP A 157 -3.68 30.29 -7.90
N LYS A 158 -2.72 29.40 -8.17
CA LYS A 158 -1.85 29.50 -9.35
C LYS A 158 -2.46 28.95 -10.65
N GLY A 159 -3.68 28.44 -10.60
CA GLY A 159 -4.36 27.88 -11.79
C GLY A 159 -3.67 26.63 -12.36
N VAL A 160 -2.94 25.87 -11.55
CA VAL A 160 -2.25 24.64 -11.96
C VAL A 160 -3.24 23.47 -11.91
N TRP A 161 -4.15 23.43 -12.87
CA TRP A 161 -5.23 22.43 -12.90
C TRP A 161 -4.74 21.00 -13.12
N PHE A 162 -3.63 20.83 -13.82
CA PHE A 162 -3.12 19.50 -14.21
C PHE A 162 -2.67 18.65 -13.01
N SER A 163 -2.09 19.27 -11.97
CA SER A 163 -1.57 18.54 -10.81
C SER A 163 -2.63 18.24 -9.76
N LEU A 164 -3.77 18.96 -9.77
CA LEU A 164 -4.86 18.79 -8.79
C LEU A 164 -5.38 17.35 -8.62
N PRO A 165 -5.70 16.58 -9.69
CA PRO A 165 -6.20 15.22 -9.51
C PRO A 165 -5.18 14.32 -8.79
N PHE A 166 -3.88 14.54 -9.02
CA PHE A 166 -2.83 13.84 -8.29
C PHE A 166 -2.81 14.31 -6.84
N LEU A 167 -2.69 15.61 -6.58
CA LEU A 167 -2.63 16.14 -5.22
C LEU A 167 -3.80 15.69 -4.33
N VAL A 168 -5.03 15.67 -4.87
CA VAL A 168 -6.23 15.18 -4.19
C VAL A 168 -6.12 13.67 -3.91
N LEU A 169 -5.62 12.87 -4.87
CA LEU A 169 -5.39 11.44 -4.68
C LEU A 169 -4.39 11.16 -3.55
N PHE A 170 -3.26 11.89 -3.54
CA PHE A 170 -2.25 11.77 -2.48
C PHE A 170 -2.82 12.20 -1.12
N GLN A 171 -3.52 13.33 -1.07
CA GLN A 171 -4.15 13.85 0.15
C GLN A 171 -5.14 12.84 0.74
N PHE A 172 -5.98 12.24 -0.12
CA PHE A 172 -6.92 11.22 0.29
C PHE A 172 -6.21 9.99 0.89
N GLY A 173 -5.12 9.53 0.27
CA GLY A 173 -4.33 8.41 0.77
C GLY A 173 -3.78 8.64 2.19
N PHE A 174 -3.17 9.81 2.43
CA PHE A 174 -2.62 10.16 3.74
C PHE A 174 -3.70 10.32 4.82
N PHE A 175 -4.80 11.00 4.51
CA PHE A 175 -5.89 11.12 5.49
C PHE A 175 -6.57 9.79 5.77
N TYR A 176 -6.80 8.96 4.75
CA TYR A 176 -7.42 7.65 4.96
C TYR A 176 -6.57 6.79 5.90
N VAL A 177 -5.26 6.65 5.61
CA VAL A 177 -4.37 5.84 6.45
C VAL A 177 -4.22 6.45 7.84
N GLY A 178 -4.02 7.77 7.95
CA GLY A 178 -3.89 8.44 9.25
C GLY A 178 -5.12 8.29 10.14
N VAL A 179 -6.33 8.47 9.58
CA VAL A 179 -7.59 8.29 10.31
C VAL A 179 -7.78 6.82 10.70
N MET A 180 -7.57 5.89 9.77
CA MET A 180 -7.73 4.46 10.06
C MET A 180 -6.75 3.98 11.13
N SER A 181 -5.49 4.41 11.09
CA SER A 181 -4.48 4.12 12.11
C SER A 181 -4.91 4.62 13.51
N LEU A 182 -5.54 5.79 13.60
CA LEU A 182 -6.08 6.33 14.85
C LEU A 182 -7.32 5.56 15.35
N LEU A 183 -8.27 5.28 14.46
CA LEU A 183 -9.50 4.55 14.79
C LEU A 183 -9.18 3.13 15.26
N GLN A 184 -8.28 2.44 14.58
CA GLN A 184 -7.84 1.09 14.93
C GLN A 184 -7.12 1.07 16.28
N GLY A 185 -6.32 2.10 16.59
CA GLY A 185 -5.72 2.28 17.92
C GLY A 185 -6.76 2.42 19.03
N ARG A 186 -7.77 3.29 18.84
CA ARG A 186 -8.85 3.51 19.82
C ARG A 186 -9.73 2.28 20.03
N LEU A 187 -10.09 1.58 18.95
CA LEU A 187 -10.85 0.34 19.01
C LEU A 187 -10.08 -0.75 19.77
N ALA A 188 -8.76 -0.86 19.56
CA ALA A 188 -7.93 -1.82 20.28
C ALA A 188 -7.84 -1.54 21.79
N ILE A 189 -7.76 -0.27 22.20
CA ILE A 189 -7.84 0.11 23.63
C ILE A 189 -9.22 -0.24 24.20
N LEU A 190 -10.30 0.12 23.51
CA LEU A 190 -11.66 -0.13 23.97
C LEU A 190 -11.90 -1.63 24.18
N VAL A 191 -11.49 -2.47 23.22
CA VAL A 191 -11.56 -3.93 23.34
C VAL A 191 -10.73 -4.44 24.52
N ARG A 192 -9.53 -3.89 24.77
CA ARG A 192 -8.71 -4.27 25.94
C ARG A 192 -9.37 -3.88 27.26
N LEU A 193 -10.01 -2.72 27.34
CA LEU A 193 -10.74 -2.27 28.53
C LEU A 193 -11.96 -3.14 28.81
N LEU A 194 -12.75 -3.45 27.76
CA LEU A 194 -13.93 -4.33 27.86
C LEU A 194 -13.57 -5.79 28.20
N ARG A 195 -12.37 -6.26 27.84
CA ARG A 195 -11.92 -7.61 28.16
C ARG A 195 -11.33 -7.73 29.58
N ARG A 196 -10.95 -6.61 30.19
CA ARG A 196 -10.45 -6.56 31.58
C ARG A 196 -11.56 -6.62 32.62
N SER A 197 -12.82 -6.40 32.23
CA SER A 197 -13.99 -6.42 33.11
C SER A 197 -14.70 -7.77 33.19
N SER A 198 -14.16 -8.84 32.59
CA SER A 198 -14.62 -10.21 32.87
C SER A 198 -13.84 -10.78 34.06
N PRO A 199 -14.46 -11.02 35.23
CA PRO A 199 -13.78 -11.65 36.35
C PRO A 199 -13.48 -13.09 35.98
N THR A 200 -12.21 -13.48 36.03
CA THR A 200 -11.79 -14.87 35.95
C THR A 200 -12.33 -15.61 37.16
N THR A 201 -13.42 -16.36 37.00
CA THR A 201 -13.71 -17.50 37.89
C THR A 201 -12.60 -18.53 37.67
N ALA A 202 -11.64 -18.57 38.60
CA ALA A 202 -10.66 -19.65 38.67
C ALA A 202 -11.39 -20.94 39.05
N PRO A 203 -11.23 -22.07 38.33
CA PRO A 203 -11.58 -23.35 38.89
C PRO A 203 -10.51 -23.73 39.92
N ALA A 204 -10.94 -23.96 41.16
CA ALA A 204 -10.15 -24.66 42.16
C ALA A 204 -9.86 -26.07 41.64
N VAL A 205 -8.59 -26.47 41.66
CA VAL A 205 -8.15 -27.83 41.38
C VAL A 205 -7.97 -28.51 42.74
N GLU A 206 -8.86 -29.46 43.05
CA GLU A 206 -8.58 -30.63 43.88
C GLU A 206 -8.30 -31.83 42.95
#